data_AF-A0A1W9QT46-F1
#
_entry.id   AF-A0A1W9QT46-F1
#
_cell.length_a   1.000
_cell.length_b   1.000
_cell.length_c   1.000
_cell.angle_alpha   90.00
_cell.angle_beta   90.00
_cell.angle_gamma   90.00
#
_symmetry.space_group_name_H-M   'P 1'
#
loop_
_entity.id
_entity.type
_entity.pdbx_description
1 polymer ?
#
loop_
_entity_poly.entity_id
_entity_poly.type
_entity_poly.pdbx_seq_one_letter_code
_entity_poly.pdbx_strand_id
1 'polypeptide(L)'
;MQFGYADKSGSYYQKLKFGIDFRLKRKVMKKHLDQSVELNFTYATDMETLVLGEEKDFKPYYDVKYHMTNKRKINPYGLSVELQASDDFVKANMEARYEYTYIYSKSLQVRFFGGAFLHKSDALSNLYSYTLSGSSGINDYKYDQLYFARFEDPAGENVLAKQFAVNDGGFSTYSAFGQTNDWILSLNLNSSLPIPKEIPIRVYASLAFVGSPVKVEGFVNNDSFYWEMGAKLSIVKDVFEIYFPITMSDPLQDYSDEVNSNYWNQIRFTLYLNKLNPFKLAREL
;
A
#
# COMPACT_ATOMS: atom_id res chain seq x y z
N MET A 1 15.90 0.41 15.30
CA MET A 1 14.84 0.20 16.31
C MET A 1 13.79 1.27 16.07
N GLN A 2 12.55 0.88 15.83
CA GLN A 2 11.42 1.77 15.64
C GLN A 2 10.46 1.53 16.82
N PHE A 3 10.04 2.58 17.52
CA PHE A 3 9.17 2.49 18.70
C PHE A 3 7.81 3.13 18.37
N GLY A 4 6.71 2.47 18.77
CA GLY A 4 5.36 3.04 18.75
C GLY A 4 5.00 3.69 20.09
N TYR A 5 4.15 4.72 20.05
CA TYR A 5 3.63 5.42 21.24
C TYR A 5 2.71 4.50 22.06
N ALA A 6 2.81 4.57 23.38
CA ALA A 6 2.08 3.71 24.31
C ALA A 6 0.70 4.31 24.64
N ASP A 7 -0.37 3.60 24.31
CA ASP A 7 -1.60 3.67 25.09
C ASP A 7 -1.53 2.62 26.23
N LYS A 8 -2.36 2.77 27.25
CA LYS A 8 -2.44 1.97 28.49
C LYS A 8 -2.61 0.45 28.27
N SER A 9 -2.76 -0.01 27.02
CA SER A 9 -2.89 -1.41 26.59
C SER A 9 -1.56 -2.12 26.28
N GLY A 10 -0.40 -1.47 26.35
CA GLY A 10 0.88 -2.16 26.16
C GLY A 10 1.25 -2.48 24.70
N SER A 11 0.68 -1.75 23.74
CA SER A 11 0.87 -1.90 22.29
C SER A 11 2.25 -1.45 21.75
N TYR A 12 3.32 -1.64 22.51
CA TYR A 12 4.67 -1.50 21.97
C TYR A 12 5.02 -2.69 21.08
N TYR A 13 5.69 -2.42 19.96
CA TYR A 13 6.23 -3.45 19.06
C TYR A 13 7.74 -3.30 18.93
N GLN A 14 8.39 -4.37 18.53
CA GLN A 14 9.82 -4.39 18.24
C GLN A 14 10.06 -4.99 16.87
N LYS A 15 11.06 -4.44 16.17
CA LYS A 15 11.46 -4.90 14.84
C LYS A 15 12.97 -4.85 14.70
N LEU A 16 13.51 -5.97 14.22
CA LEU A 16 14.88 -6.14 13.78
C LEU A 16 14.85 -6.46 12.28
N LYS A 17 15.59 -5.69 11.47
CA LYS A 17 15.64 -5.90 10.01
C LYS A 17 17.09 -5.92 9.56
N PHE A 18 17.47 -6.99 8.86
CA PHE A 18 18.73 -7.12 8.16
C PHE A 18 18.46 -7.20 6.66
N GLY A 19 19.23 -6.45 5.87
CA GLY A 19 19.04 -6.36 4.44
C GLY A 19 20.37 -6.39 3.70
N ILE A 20 20.41 -7.08 2.56
CA ILE A 20 21.53 -7.07 1.62
C ILE A 20 21.00 -6.60 0.26
N ASP A 21 21.58 -5.53 -0.28
CA ASP A 21 21.23 -4.96 -1.59
C ASP A 21 22.34 -5.25 -2.61
N PHE A 22 22.04 -6.09 -3.60
CA PHE A 22 22.93 -6.37 -4.71
C PHE A 22 22.54 -5.54 -5.92
N ARG A 23 23.35 -4.53 -6.24
CA ARG A 23 23.14 -3.70 -7.44
C ARG A 23 23.80 -4.32 -8.65
N LEU A 24 22.99 -4.68 -9.63
CA LEU A 24 23.43 -5.28 -10.89
C LEU A 24 23.96 -4.18 -11.82
N LYS A 25 25.22 -3.77 -11.61
CA LYS A 25 25.87 -2.78 -12.47
C LYS A 25 26.13 -3.34 -13.87
N ARG A 26 25.80 -2.56 -14.90
CA ARG A 26 26.12 -2.89 -16.30
C ARG A 26 27.48 -2.36 -16.70
N LYS A 27 28.11 -3.05 -17.66
CA LYS A 27 29.43 -2.73 -18.24
C LYS A 27 29.47 -1.38 -18.99
N VAL A 28 28.32 -0.75 -19.29
CA VAL A 28 28.23 0.52 -20.03
C VAL A 28 27.36 1.54 -19.28
N MET A 29 27.96 2.66 -18.86
CA MET A 29 27.35 3.70 -18.01
C MET A 29 26.21 4.52 -18.65
N LYS A 30 25.87 4.33 -19.93
CA LYS A 30 25.01 5.26 -20.69
C LYS A 30 23.48 5.01 -20.62
N LYS A 31 22.98 4.01 -19.88
CA LYS A 31 21.53 3.74 -19.78
C LYS A 31 20.97 4.09 -18.39
N HIS A 32 19.80 4.74 -18.37
CA HIS A 32 19.07 5.17 -17.17
C HIS A 32 18.40 4.01 -16.40
N LEU A 33 18.84 2.77 -16.66
CA LEU A 33 18.25 1.56 -16.11
C LEU A 33 19.07 1.12 -14.88
N ASP A 34 18.39 1.05 -13.76
CA ASP A 34 18.88 0.63 -12.45
C ASP A 34 18.23 -0.72 -12.11
N GLN A 35 19.02 -1.66 -11.60
CA GLN A 35 18.59 -3.02 -11.29
C GLN A 35 19.22 -3.43 -9.97
N SER A 36 18.41 -3.92 -9.04
CA SER A 36 18.86 -4.46 -7.77
C SER A 36 18.09 -5.70 -7.37
N VAL A 37 18.76 -6.55 -6.59
CA VAL A 37 18.14 -7.66 -5.86
C VAL A 37 18.37 -7.39 -4.38
N GLU A 38 17.29 -7.30 -3.62
CA GLU A 38 17.31 -7.10 -2.18
C GLU A 38 16.89 -8.39 -1.48
N LEU A 39 17.71 -8.83 -0.52
CA LEU A 39 17.38 -9.90 0.40
C LEU A 39 17.15 -9.27 1.77
N ASN A 40 15.97 -9.43 2.34
CA ASN A 40 15.65 -8.89 3.66
C ASN A 40 15.20 -10.01 4.59
N PHE A 41 15.72 -10.00 5.81
CA PHE A 41 15.23 -10.77 6.94
C PHE A 41 14.68 -9.79 7.98
N THR A 42 13.41 -9.94 8.34
CA THR A 42 12.74 -9.13 9.35
C THR A 42 12.25 -10.03 10.46
N TYR A 43 12.65 -9.75 11.70
CA TYR A 43 12.12 -10.39 12.89
C TYR A 43 11.36 -9.32 13.68
N ALA A 44 10.04 -9.49 13.81
CA ALA A 44 9.17 -8.48 14.41
C ALA A 44 8.15 -9.11 15.34
N THR A 45 7.61 -8.31 16.27
CA THR A 45 6.48 -8.71 17.10
C THR A 45 5.32 -9.19 16.22
N ASP A 46 4.71 -10.33 16.55
CA ASP A 46 3.57 -10.83 15.77
C ASP A 46 2.37 -9.89 15.96
N MET A 47 1.92 -9.29 14.84
CA MET A 47 0.80 -8.37 14.82
C MET A 47 -0.50 -9.04 15.32
N GLU A 48 -0.68 -10.33 15.06
CA GLU A 48 -1.86 -11.07 15.49
C GLU A 48 -1.96 -11.15 17.02
N THR A 49 -0.89 -11.63 17.67
CA THR A 49 -0.83 -11.70 19.15
C THR A 49 -1.02 -10.33 19.79
N LEU A 50 -0.48 -9.27 19.16
CA LEU A 50 -0.58 -7.91 19.68
C LEU A 50 -2.00 -7.33 19.55
N VAL A 51 -2.71 -7.62 18.45
CA VAL A 51 -4.11 -7.20 18.25
C VAL A 51 -5.06 -7.98 19.15
N LEU A 52 -4.81 -9.28 19.37
CA LEU A 52 -5.61 -10.13 20.25
C LEU A 52 -5.35 -9.88 21.74
N GLY A 53 -4.28 -9.16 22.09
CA GLY A 53 -3.89 -8.91 23.48
C GLY A 53 -3.32 -10.14 24.18
N GLU A 54 -2.80 -11.10 23.41
CA GLU A 54 -2.16 -12.32 23.90
C GLU A 54 -0.71 -12.06 24.33
N GLU A 55 -0.05 -13.12 24.84
CA GLU A 55 1.38 -13.04 25.14
C GLU A 55 2.16 -12.74 23.85
N LYS A 56 3.08 -11.78 23.91
CA LYS A 56 3.78 -11.29 22.72
C LYS A 56 4.69 -12.36 22.16
N ASP A 57 4.45 -12.71 20.91
CA ASP A 57 5.35 -13.55 20.13
C ASP A 57 6.09 -12.74 19.06
N PHE A 58 7.06 -13.36 18.40
CA PHE A 58 7.84 -12.78 17.32
C PHE A 58 7.84 -13.70 16.11
N LYS A 59 7.66 -13.09 14.93
CA LYS A 59 7.56 -13.82 13.67
C LYS A 59 8.69 -13.43 12.71
N PRO A 60 9.37 -14.42 12.09
CA PRO A 60 10.36 -14.17 11.06
C PRO A 60 9.71 -13.99 9.68
N TYR A 61 10.16 -13.00 8.93
CA TYR A 61 9.78 -12.75 7.54
C TYR A 61 11.03 -12.69 6.66
N TYR A 62 10.98 -13.40 5.54
CA TYR A 62 12.04 -13.44 4.53
C TYR A 62 11.50 -12.84 3.25
N ASP A 63 12.15 -11.80 2.73
CA ASP A 63 11.78 -11.16 1.48
C ASP A 63 12.92 -11.24 0.47
N VAL A 64 12.62 -11.65 -0.75
CA VAL A 64 13.50 -11.54 -1.92
C VAL A 64 12.82 -10.61 -2.91
N LYS A 65 13.41 -9.43 -3.13
CA LYS A 65 12.86 -8.43 -4.04
C LYS A 65 13.79 -8.20 -5.20
N TYR A 66 13.27 -8.24 -6.41
CA TYR A 66 13.96 -7.75 -7.60
C TYR A 66 13.32 -6.42 -8.01
N HIS A 67 14.14 -5.39 -8.12
CA HIS A 67 13.71 -4.08 -8.58
C HIS A 67 14.42 -3.71 -9.87
N MET A 68 13.65 -3.25 -10.85
CA MET A 68 14.14 -2.68 -12.09
C MET A 68 13.48 -1.34 -12.32
N THR A 69 14.25 -0.27 -12.40
CA THR A 69 13.72 1.08 -12.65
C THR A 69 14.46 1.77 -13.76
N ASN A 70 13.73 2.47 -14.63
CA ASN A 70 14.30 3.31 -15.67
C ASN A 70 13.97 4.77 -15.40
N LYS A 71 14.96 5.53 -14.91
CA LYS A 71 14.83 6.90 -14.42
C LYS A 71 14.95 7.95 -15.54
N ARG A 72 14.45 7.65 -16.74
CA ARG A 72 14.37 8.64 -17.84
C ARG A 72 13.50 9.82 -17.43
N LYS A 73 13.84 11.03 -17.90
CA LYS A 73 13.04 12.23 -17.65
C LYS A 73 11.63 12.16 -18.26
N ILE A 74 11.51 11.50 -19.41
CA ILE A 74 10.25 11.31 -20.13
C ILE A 74 9.94 9.81 -20.09
N ASN A 75 8.70 9.51 -19.71
CA ASN A 75 8.14 8.19 -19.59
C ASN A 75 8.96 7.19 -18.74
N PRO A 76 9.22 7.50 -17.45
CA PRO A 76 9.88 6.56 -16.56
C PRO A 76 9.00 5.33 -16.30
N TYR A 77 9.65 4.21 -16.02
CA TYR A 77 8.97 2.96 -15.70
C TYR A 77 9.72 2.16 -14.65
N GLY A 78 9.00 1.31 -13.95
CA GLY A 78 9.53 0.43 -12.92
C GLY A 78 8.82 -0.91 -12.91
N LEU A 79 9.55 -1.94 -12.53
CA LEU A 79 9.03 -3.28 -12.25
C LEU A 79 9.65 -3.74 -10.94
N SER A 80 8.81 -4.24 -10.05
CA SER A 80 9.20 -4.88 -8.80
C SER A 80 8.58 -6.26 -8.75
N VAL A 81 9.35 -7.26 -8.37
CA VAL A 81 8.86 -8.61 -8.09
C VAL A 81 9.36 -8.98 -6.71
N GLU A 82 8.48 -9.45 -5.84
CA GLU A 82 8.80 -9.82 -4.47
C GLU A 82 8.24 -11.21 -4.16
N LEU A 83 9.12 -12.07 -3.64
CA LEU A 83 8.75 -13.31 -2.98
C LEU A 83 8.92 -13.10 -1.48
N GLN A 84 7.87 -13.33 -0.73
CA GLN A 84 7.86 -13.23 0.73
C GLN A 84 7.51 -14.58 1.34
N ALA A 85 8.25 -14.99 2.35
CA ALA A 85 7.98 -16.21 3.12
C ALA A 85 7.97 -15.91 4.62
N SER A 86 7.10 -16.61 5.32
CA SER A 86 6.96 -16.67 6.77
C SER A 86 6.58 -18.11 7.13
N ASP A 87 6.56 -18.44 8.43
CA ASP A 87 6.21 -19.79 8.88
C ASP A 87 4.82 -20.25 8.37
N ASP A 88 3.85 -19.33 8.26
CA ASP A 88 2.47 -19.65 7.88
C ASP A 88 2.16 -19.49 6.39
N PHE A 89 3.02 -18.83 5.61
CA PHE A 89 2.69 -18.48 4.23
C PHE A 89 3.90 -18.20 3.33
N VAL A 90 3.67 -18.38 2.03
CA VAL A 90 4.54 -17.88 0.97
C VAL A 90 3.70 -17.08 -0.02
N LYS A 91 4.12 -15.85 -0.29
CA LYS A 91 3.46 -14.91 -1.22
C LYS A 91 4.41 -14.52 -2.33
N ALA A 92 3.86 -14.36 -3.52
CA ALA A 92 4.54 -13.73 -4.64
C ALA A 92 3.74 -12.52 -5.10
N ASN A 93 4.40 -11.39 -5.31
CA ASN A 93 3.77 -10.21 -5.88
C ASN A 93 4.65 -9.54 -6.93
N MET A 94 3.99 -8.83 -7.83
CA MET A 94 4.59 -8.08 -8.91
C MET A 94 3.90 -6.73 -9.00
N GLU A 95 4.69 -5.67 -9.13
CA GLU A 95 4.21 -4.32 -9.35
C GLU A 95 4.91 -3.70 -10.55
N ALA A 96 4.13 -3.28 -11.55
CA ALA A 96 4.63 -2.53 -12.70
C ALA A 96 4.10 -1.10 -12.64
N ARG A 97 4.99 -0.12 -12.77
CA ARG A 97 4.65 1.30 -12.82
C ARG A 97 5.12 1.89 -14.15
N TYR A 98 4.26 2.63 -14.81
CA TYR A 98 4.58 3.37 -16.02
C TYR A 98 4.01 4.78 -15.91
N GLU A 99 4.82 5.79 -16.18
CA GLU A 99 4.35 7.16 -16.28
C GLU A 99 4.39 7.57 -17.75
N TYR A 100 3.29 8.08 -18.29
CA TYR A 100 3.20 8.63 -19.65
C TYR A 100 3.07 10.15 -19.57
N THR A 101 4.11 10.87 -20.00
CA THR A 101 4.18 12.32 -20.03
C THR A 101 3.58 12.86 -21.33
N TYR A 102 2.47 13.59 -21.26
CA TYR A 102 1.82 14.20 -22.44
C TYR A 102 2.07 15.70 -22.59
N ILE A 103 2.24 16.43 -21.48
CA ILE A 103 2.65 17.85 -21.47
C ILE A 103 3.81 17.98 -20.48
N TYR A 104 4.69 18.97 -20.65
CA TYR A 104 5.73 19.25 -19.67
C TYR A 104 5.12 19.34 -18.26
N SER A 105 5.61 18.50 -17.33
CA SER A 105 5.11 18.28 -15.97
C SER A 105 3.71 17.65 -15.79
N LYS A 106 3.05 17.17 -16.84
CA LYS A 106 1.77 16.44 -16.74
C LYS A 106 1.89 15.03 -17.25
N SER A 107 1.39 14.10 -16.45
CA SER A 107 1.51 12.69 -16.76
C SER A 107 0.32 11.87 -16.30
N LEU A 108 0.14 10.76 -17.01
CA LEU A 108 -0.74 9.65 -16.68
C LEU A 108 0.14 8.57 -16.05
N GLN A 109 -0.09 8.28 -14.78
CA GLN A 109 0.56 7.20 -14.06
C GLN A 109 -0.33 5.98 -14.11
N VAL A 110 0.26 4.87 -14.48
CA VAL A 110 -0.35 3.55 -14.55
C VAL A 110 0.41 2.66 -13.59
N ARG A 111 -0.29 2.09 -12.62
CA ARG A 111 0.22 1.06 -11.71
C ARG A 111 -0.57 -0.20 -11.95
N PHE A 112 0.12 -1.28 -12.27
CA PHE A 112 -0.44 -2.62 -12.27
C PHE A 112 0.16 -3.38 -11.08
N PHE A 113 -0.69 -4.07 -10.34
CA PHE A 113 -0.27 -4.96 -9.25
C PHE A 113 -0.88 -6.33 -9.45
N GLY A 114 -0.11 -7.37 -9.15
CA GLY A 114 -0.61 -8.73 -9.02
C GLY A 114 0.05 -9.41 -7.83
N GLY A 115 -0.75 -10.05 -6.99
CA GLY A 115 -0.29 -10.80 -5.83
C GLY A 115 -0.98 -12.14 -5.73
N ALA A 116 -0.28 -13.17 -5.29
CA ALA A 116 -0.84 -14.49 -5.05
C ALA A 116 -0.15 -15.20 -3.89
N PHE A 117 -0.92 -15.96 -3.12
CA PHE A 117 -0.41 -16.91 -2.15
C PHE A 117 0.03 -18.17 -2.88
N LEU A 118 1.31 -18.50 -2.79
CA LEU A 118 1.87 -19.75 -3.29
C LEU A 118 1.69 -20.89 -2.29
N HIS A 119 1.69 -20.54 -1.01
CA HIS A 119 1.42 -21.45 0.09
C HIS A 119 0.78 -20.67 1.24
N LYS A 120 -0.13 -21.33 1.97
CA LYS A 120 -0.74 -20.81 3.20
C LYS A 120 -1.09 -21.97 4.13
N SER A 121 -0.94 -21.74 5.42
CA SER A 121 -1.49 -22.58 6.47
C SER A 121 -3.02 -22.47 6.50
N ASP A 122 -3.70 -23.53 6.94
CA ASP A 122 -5.15 -23.55 7.09
C ASP A 122 -5.63 -22.54 8.14
N ALA A 123 -4.81 -22.27 9.15
CA ALA A 123 -5.10 -21.31 10.22
C ALA A 123 -4.55 -19.90 9.94
N LEU A 124 -4.29 -19.54 8.68
CA LEU A 124 -3.73 -18.23 8.34
C LEU A 124 -4.70 -17.09 8.71
N SER A 125 -4.22 -16.17 9.54
CA SER A 125 -4.95 -14.95 9.91
C SER A 125 -5.22 -14.03 8.72
N ASN A 126 -6.40 -13.40 8.70
CA ASN A 126 -6.77 -12.43 7.67
C ASN A 126 -5.90 -11.16 7.71
N LEU A 127 -5.17 -10.91 8.81
CA LEU A 127 -4.18 -9.83 8.91
C LEU A 127 -3.08 -9.93 7.84
N TYR A 128 -2.82 -11.14 7.36
CA TYR A 128 -1.86 -11.40 6.30
C TYR A 128 -2.49 -11.39 4.90
N SER A 129 -3.79 -11.22 4.74
CA SER A 129 -4.43 -11.19 3.42
C SER A 129 -3.87 -10.07 2.55
N TYR A 130 -3.93 -10.26 1.23
CA TYR A 130 -3.87 -9.10 0.34
C TYR A 130 -5.10 -8.24 0.57
N THR A 131 -4.90 -6.93 0.57
CA THR A 131 -5.98 -5.96 0.79
C THR A 131 -6.28 -5.17 -0.47
N LEU A 132 -7.57 -4.95 -0.75
CA LEU A 132 -7.98 -4.08 -1.85
C LEU A 132 -7.62 -2.62 -1.56
N SER A 133 -7.89 -2.16 -0.33
CA SER A 133 -7.78 -0.78 0.15
C SER A 133 -6.35 -0.35 0.54
N GLY A 134 -5.36 -1.18 0.22
CA GLY A 134 -3.97 -1.01 0.65
C GLY A 134 -3.81 -1.17 2.16
N SER A 135 -2.56 -1.19 2.63
CA SER A 135 -2.28 -1.43 4.04
C SER A 135 -2.61 -0.22 4.90
N SER A 136 -3.50 -0.43 5.87
CA SER A 136 -3.62 0.41 7.06
C SER A 136 -2.54 0.08 8.09
N GLY A 137 -2.56 0.75 9.23
CA GLY A 137 -1.58 0.52 10.31
C GLY A 137 -1.55 -0.92 10.81
N ILE A 138 -2.70 -1.57 10.99
CA ILE A 138 -2.79 -2.95 11.48
C ILE A 138 -2.39 -3.94 10.37
N ASN A 139 -2.68 -3.65 9.10
CA ASN A 139 -2.31 -4.50 7.97
C ASN A 139 -0.81 -4.45 7.62
N ASP A 140 -0.07 -3.43 8.08
CA ASP A 140 1.39 -3.36 7.96
C ASP A 140 2.06 -4.21 9.04
N TYR A 141 1.86 -5.53 8.98
CA TYR A 141 2.34 -6.53 9.95
C TYR A 141 3.87 -6.61 10.04
N LYS A 142 4.61 -6.17 9.02
CA LYS A 142 6.07 -6.05 9.07
C LYS A 142 6.55 -4.73 9.66
N TYR A 143 5.67 -3.79 10.00
CA TYR A 143 6.01 -2.44 10.45
C TYR A 143 6.96 -1.71 9.49
N ASP A 144 6.73 -1.80 8.17
CA ASP A 144 7.58 -1.17 7.16
C ASP A 144 7.29 0.32 6.97
N GLN A 145 6.09 0.78 7.34
CA GLN A 145 5.70 2.19 7.28
C GLN A 145 5.56 2.80 8.68
N LEU A 146 5.57 4.13 8.73
CA LEU A 146 5.26 4.89 9.94
C LEU A 146 3.80 5.35 9.84
N TYR A 147 2.97 4.92 10.78
CA TYR A 147 1.57 5.34 10.91
C TYR A 147 1.39 6.11 12.22
N PHE A 148 0.67 7.23 12.18
CA PHE A 148 0.39 8.01 13.39
C PHE A 148 -0.56 7.29 14.34
N ALA A 149 -1.63 6.69 13.80
CA ALA A 149 -2.64 5.96 14.56
C ALA A 149 -2.68 4.49 14.12
N ARG A 150 -1.57 3.77 14.33
CA ARG A 150 -1.37 2.41 13.79
C ARG A 150 -2.44 1.40 14.21
N PHE A 151 -2.86 1.47 15.48
CA PHE A 151 -3.77 0.50 16.11
C PHE A 151 -5.22 1.01 16.19
N GLU A 152 -5.49 2.18 15.60
CA GLU A 152 -6.85 2.69 15.54
C GLU A 152 -7.55 2.22 14.27
N ASP A 153 -8.87 2.05 14.37
CA ASP A 153 -9.69 1.58 13.28
C ASP A 153 -9.78 2.64 12.16
N PRO A 154 -9.39 2.30 10.91
CA PRO A 154 -9.55 3.20 9.77
C PRO A 154 -11.02 3.54 9.45
N ALA A 155 -12.00 2.78 9.93
CA ALA A 155 -13.43 3.14 9.86
C ALA A 155 -13.83 4.24 10.84
N GLY A 156 -13.07 4.45 11.92
CA GLY A 156 -13.39 5.43 12.96
C GLY A 156 -13.30 6.90 12.53
N GLU A 157 -13.58 7.80 13.47
CA GLU A 157 -13.54 9.26 13.24
C GLU A 157 -12.13 9.86 13.30
N ASN A 158 -11.11 9.11 13.75
CA ASN A 158 -9.76 9.64 13.83
C ASN A 158 -9.15 9.80 12.43
N VAL A 159 -8.98 11.05 12.01
CA VAL A 159 -8.32 11.40 10.74
C VAL A 159 -6.95 10.75 10.61
N LEU A 160 -6.17 10.64 11.69
CA LEU A 160 -4.84 10.02 11.64
C LEU A 160 -4.87 8.52 11.30
N ALA A 161 -5.97 7.83 11.58
CA ALA A 161 -6.18 6.42 11.22
C ALA A 161 -6.54 6.23 9.74
N LYS A 162 -6.93 7.31 9.05
CA LYS A 162 -7.20 7.33 7.60
C LYS A 162 -5.92 7.29 6.75
N GLN A 163 -4.75 7.21 7.36
CA GLN A 163 -3.48 7.02 6.68
C GLN A 163 -3.39 5.61 6.07
N PHE A 164 -2.91 5.50 4.83
CA PHE A 164 -2.68 4.20 4.20
C PHE A 164 -1.46 4.18 3.29
N ALA A 165 -1.02 2.96 2.96
CA ALA A 165 -0.03 2.71 1.93
C ALA A 165 -0.72 2.23 0.64
N VAL A 166 -0.28 2.78 -0.49
CA VAL A 166 -0.70 2.38 -1.85
C VAL A 166 0.11 1.17 -2.29
N ASN A 167 -0.10 0.06 -1.59
CA ASN A 167 0.37 -1.28 -1.93
C ASN A 167 -0.85 -2.17 -2.22
N ASP A 168 -0.62 -3.43 -2.55
CA ASP A 168 -1.66 -4.39 -2.91
C ASP A 168 -2.64 -3.83 -3.96
N GLY A 169 -3.95 -3.85 -3.69
CA GLY A 169 -4.99 -3.30 -4.56
C GLY A 169 -4.86 -1.79 -4.80
N GLY A 170 -4.34 -1.04 -3.83
CA GLY A 170 -4.06 0.39 -3.95
C GLY A 170 -5.31 1.26 -4.02
N PHE A 171 -6.46 0.76 -3.56
CA PHE A 171 -7.69 1.55 -3.49
C PHE A 171 -7.61 2.55 -2.34
N SER A 172 -8.07 3.76 -2.63
CA SER A 172 -8.15 4.88 -1.71
C SER A 172 -9.34 4.78 -0.76
N THR A 173 -10.41 4.09 -1.12
CA THR A 173 -11.55 3.84 -0.23
C THR A 173 -11.20 2.72 0.75
N TYR A 174 -11.42 2.94 2.05
CA TYR A 174 -11.27 1.86 3.03
C TYR A 174 -12.40 0.85 2.88
N SER A 175 -12.04 -0.43 2.82
CA SER A 175 -13.01 -1.50 2.82
C SER A 175 -12.41 -2.77 3.41
N ALA A 176 -13.21 -3.49 4.20
CA ALA A 176 -12.92 -4.86 4.59
C ALA A 176 -13.16 -5.85 3.44
N PHE A 177 -13.94 -5.46 2.41
CA PHE A 177 -14.11 -6.23 1.19
C PHE A 177 -12.86 -6.24 0.32
N GLY A 178 -12.78 -7.26 -0.55
CA GLY A 178 -11.64 -7.45 -1.44
C GLY A 178 -10.36 -7.87 -0.71
N GLN A 179 -10.45 -8.28 0.57
CA GLN A 179 -9.39 -9.02 1.23
C GLN A 179 -9.33 -10.45 0.67
N THR A 180 -8.13 -10.99 0.45
CA THR A 180 -7.98 -12.35 -0.09
C THR A 180 -6.71 -13.06 0.38
N ASN A 181 -6.87 -14.36 0.62
CA ASN A 181 -5.78 -15.31 0.85
C ASN A 181 -5.50 -16.18 -0.39
N ASP A 182 -5.91 -15.75 -1.58
CA ASP A 182 -5.70 -16.45 -2.85
C ASP A 182 -4.88 -15.59 -3.82
N TRP A 183 -5.52 -14.73 -4.61
CA TRP A 183 -4.84 -13.81 -5.52
C TRP A 183 -5.61 -12.50 -5.71
N ILE A 184 -4.89 -11.44 -6.06
CA ILE A 184 -5.44 -10.13 -6.42
C ILE A 184 -4.72 -9.59 -7.65
N LEU A 185 -5.47 -8.95 -8.54
CA LEU A 185 -4.96 -8.13 -9.63
C LEU A 185 -5.55 -6.73 -9.51
N SER A 186 -4.74 -5.68 -9.65
CA SER A 186 -5.25 -4.32 -9.69
C SER A 186 -4.57 -3.45 -10.72
N LEU A 187 -5.33 -2.46 -11.21
CA LEU A 187 -4.89 -1.43 -12.11
C LEU A 187 -5.31 -0.08 -11.54
N ASN A 188 -4.34 0.78 -11.22
CA ASN A 188 -4.58 2.15 -10.77
C ASN A 188 -4.10 3.12 -11.85
N LEU A 189 -4.98 4.03 -12.26
CA LEU A 189 -4.74 5.10 -13.20
C LEU A 189 -4.79 6.43 -12.45
N ASN A 190 -3.82 7.30 -12.70
CA ASN A 190 -3.78 8.62 -12.09
C ASN A 190 -3.31 9.67 -13.09
N SER A 191 -4.16 10.65 -13.40
CA SER A 191 -3.89 11.63 -14.46
C SER A 191 -3.90 13.05 -13.91
N SER A 192 -2.93 13.86 -14.35
CA SER A 192 -2.87 15.26 -14.00
C SER A 192 -3.87 16.07 -14.83
N LEU A 193 -4.70 16.90 -14.21
CA LEU A 193 -5.66 17.69 -14.98
C LEU A 193 -4.95 18.77 -15.81
N PRO A 194 -5.48 19.17 -16.98
CA PRO A 194 -4.95 20.27 -17.80
C PRO A 194 -5.14 21.68 -17.18
N ILE A 195 -5.21 21.77 -15.85
CA ILE A 195 -5.37 22.99 -15.02
C ILE A 195 -4.00 23.66 -14.77
N PRO A 196 -3.89 24.97 -14.45
CA PRO A 196 -2.61 25.63 -14.12
C PRO A 196 -1.74 24.81 -13.15
N LYS A 197 -0.41 24.86 -13.37
CA LYS A 197 0.60 23.98 -12.75
C LYS A 197 0.61 24.09 -11.22
N GLU A 198 0.12 25.20 -10.70
CA GLU A 198 0.06 25.56 -9.29
C GLU A 198 -0.99 24.74 -8.52
N ILE A 199 -1.93 24.09 -9.21
CA ILE A 199 -2.97 23.28 -8.59
C ILE A 199 -2.59 21.80 -8.72
N PRO A 200 -2.12 21.13 -7.65
CA PRO A 200 -1.65 19.75 -7.71
C PRO A 200 -2.81 18.73 -7.66
N ILE A 201 -3.91 19.01 -8.36
CA ILE A 201 -5.08 18.13 -8.43
C ILE A 201 -4.91 17.16 -9.60
N ARG A 202 -5.23 15.91 -9.30
CA ARG A 202 -5.26 14.79 -10.25
C ARG A 202 -6.60 14.08 -10.13
N VAL A 203 -6.95 13.35 -11.17
CA VAL A 203 -8.05 12.38 -11.11
C VAL A 203 -7.47 10.98 -11.09
N TYR A 204 -8.13 10.06 -10.40
CA TYR A 204 -7.74 8.67 -10.39
C TYR A 204 -8.92 7.75 -10.65
N ALA A 205 -8.60 6.57 -11.15
CA ALA A 205 -9.50 5.44 -11.27
C ALA A 205 -8.74 4.17 -10.91
N SER A 206 -9.36 3.28 -10.16
CA SER A 206 -8.77 1.99 -9.77
C SER A 206 -9.74 0.87 -10.11
N LEU A 207 -9.21 -0.23 -10.61
CA LEU A 207 -9.94 -1.46 -10.92
C LEU A 207 -9.21 -2.62 -10.25
N ALA A 208 -9.94 -3.61 -9.73
CA ALA A 208 -9.33 -4.81 -9.19
C ALA A 208 -10.19 -6.04 -9.38
N PHE A 209 -9.52 -7.19 -9.53
CA PHE A 209 -10.11 -8.51 -9.46
C PHE A 209 -9.50 -9.26 -8.29
N VAL A 210 -10.35 -9.95 -7.52
CA VAL A 210 -9.98 -10.64 -6.29
C VAL A 210 -10.45 -12.10 -6.39
N GLY A 211 -9.53 -13.05 -6.26
CA GLY A 211 -9.85 -14.46 -6.16
C GLY A 211 -10.32 -14.82 -4.75
N SER A 212 -11.40 -15.59 -4.64
CA SER A 212 -11.92 -16.11 -3.37
C SER A 212 -11.89 -15.08 -2.21
N PRO A 213 -12.57 -13.93 -2.36
CA PRO A 213 -12.53 -12.87 -1.37
C PRO A 213 -13.03 -13.37 0.00
N VAL A 214 -12.38 -12.91 1.06
CA VAL A 214 -12.74 -13.20 2.45
C VAL A 214 -14.13 -12.66 2.73
N LYS A 215 -14.99 -13.47 3.35
CA LYS A 215 -16.35 -13.05 3.71
C LYS A 215 -16.28 -12.01 4.82
N VAL A 216 -17.03 -10.92 4.64
CA VAL A 216 -17.23 -9.90 5.68
C VAL A 216 -18.53 -10.24 6.41
N GLU A 217 -18.43 -10.46 7.72
CA GLU A 217 -19.61 -10.76 8.54
C GLU A 217 -20.62 -9.61 8.50
N GLY A 218 -21.91 -9.94 8.44
CA GLY A 218 -22.99 -8.94 8.35
C GLY A 218 -23.31 -8.46 6.92
N PHE A 219 -22.52 -8.86 5.92
CA PHE A 219 -22.77 -8.48 4.52
C PHE A 219 -22.96 -9.68 3.60
N VAL A 220 -23.86 -9.54 2.63
CA VAL A 220 -24.24 -10.62 1.68
C VAL A 220 -23.44 -10.55 0.38
N ASN A 221 -23.02 -9.35 -0.03
CA ASN A 221 -22.34 -9.13 -1.30
C ASN A 221 -20.83 -9.32 -1.16
N ASN A 222 -20.31 -10.39 -1.74
CA ASN A 222 -18.88 -10.63 -1.86
C ASN A 222 -18.51 -10.76 -3.35
N ASP A 223 -18.28 -9.63 -3.99
CA ASP A 223 -17.94 -9.56 -5.42
C ASP A 223 -16.47 -9.92 -5.65
N SER A 224 -16.12 -10.34 -6.86
CA SER A 224 -14.74 -10.57 -7.28
C SER A 224 -14.19 -9.43 -8.12
N PHE A 225 -15.02 -8.45 -8.51
CA PHE A 225 -14.61 -7.26 -9.24
C PHE A 225 -14.97 -5.99 -8.48
N TYR A 226 -14.01 -5.07 -8.38
CA TYR A 226 -14.19 -3.80 -7.67
C TYR A 226 -13.62 -2.65 -8.49
N TRP A 227 -14.22 -1.47 -8.35
CA TRP A 227 -13.73 -0.25 -8.98
C TRP A 227 -14.02 0.99 -8.13
N GLU A 228 -13.17 2.00 -8.27
CA GLU A 228 -13.37 3.33 -7.68
C GLU A 228 -12.83 4.42 -8.59
N MET A 229 -13.37 5.64 -8.45
CA MET A 229 -12.88 6.85 -9.11
C MET A 229 -12.96 8.03 -8.15
N GLY A 230 -12.03 8.97 -8.30
CA GLY A 230 -12.01 10.14 -7.45
C GLY A 230 -10.99 11.20 -7.87
N ALA A 231 -10.83 12.20 -7.01
CA ALA A 231 -9.83 13.23 -7.13
C ALA A 231 -8.70 13.03 -6.10
N LYS A 232 -7.48 13.42 -6.46
CA LYS A 232 -6.31 13.33 -5.59
C LYS A 232 -5.58 14.67 -5.55
N LEU A 233 -5.29 15.15 -4.36
CA LEU A 233 -4.43 16.31 -4.14
C LEU A 233 -3.01 15.83 -3.82
N SER A 234 -2.03 16.21 -4.65
CA SER A 234 -0.64 15.75 -4.52
C SER A 234 0.25 16.86 -3.94
N ILE A 235 0.28 17.01 -2.61
CA ILE A 235 1.04 18.07 -1.93
C ILE A 235 2.54 17.88 -2.16
N VAL A 236 3.03 16.65 -1.93
CA VAL A 236 4.38 16.22 -2.31
C VAL A 236 4.22 14.92 -3.09
N LYS A 237 4.52 14.96 -4.39
CA LYS A 237 4.33 13.83 -5.31
C LYS A 237 4.92 12.54 -4.73
N ASP A 238 4.12 11.45 -4.72
CA ASP A 238 4.49 10.11 -4.24
C ASP A 238 4.87 10.01 -2.73
N VAL A 239 4.64 11.08 -1.96
CA VAL A 239 5.00 11.16 -0.54
C VAL A 239 3.82 11.56 0.33
N PHE A 240 3.19 12.71 0.05
CA PHE A 240 2.02 13.20 0.76
C PHE A 240 0.91 13.53 -0.23
N GLU A 241 -0.09 12.65 -0.27
CA GLU A 241 -1.22 12.76 -1.19
C GLU A 241 -2.53 12.49 -0.44
N ILE A 242 -3.57 13.28 -0.74
CA ILE A 242 -4.91 13.17 -0.16
C ILE A 242 -5.88 12.72 -1.24
N TYR A 243 -6.73 11.76 -0.93
CA TYR A 243 -7.64 11.11 -1.86
C TYR A 243 -9.09 11.42 -1.48
N PHE A 244 -9.85 11.83 -2.48
CA PHE A 244 -11.26 12.18 -2.41
C PHE A 244 -12.03 11.21 -3.30
N PRO A 245 -12.50 10.07 -2.75
CA PRO A 245 -13.40 9.17 -3.49
C PRO A 245 -14.63 9.93 -3.96
N ILE A 246 -15.09 9.64 -5.17
CA ILE A 246 -16.30 10.27 -5.76
C ILE A 246 -17.35 9.21 -6.06
N THR A 247 -16.94 8.08 -6.61
CA THR A 247 -17.85 6.98 -6.95
C THR A 247 -17.09 5.66 -6.97
N MET A 248 -17.79 4.57 -6.71
CA MET A 248 -17.23 3.22 -6.57
C MET A 248 -18.30 2.17 -6.87
N SER A 249 -17.88 0.91 -6.97
CA SER A 249 -18.78 -0.24 -7.10
C SER A 249 -19.70 -0.40 -5.88
N ASP A 250 -20.93 -0.89 -6.10
CA ASP A 250 -21.97 -1.04 -5.06
C ASP A 250 -21.47 -1.70 -3.75
N PRO A 251 -20.70 -2.81 -3.76
CA PRO A 251 -20.23 -3.41 -2.50
C PRO A 251 -19.30 -2.49 -1.69
N LEU A 252 -18.52 -1.65 -2.37
CA LEU A 252 -17.66 -0.67 -1.69
C LEU A 252 -18.48 0.50 -1.17
N GLN A 253 -19.50 0.92 -1.92
CA GLN A 253 -20.41 1.98 -1.51
C GLN A 253 -21.21 1.57 -0.27
N ASP A 254 -21.79 0.36 -0.28
CA ASP A 254 -22.52 -0.22 0.85
C ASP A 254 -21.66 -0.26 2.12
N TYR A 255 -20.42 -0.75 2.00
CA TYR A 255 -19.48 -0.76 3.13
C TYR A 255 -19.14 0.65 3.60
N SER A 256 -18.85 1.55 2.67
CA SER A 256 -18.45 2.92 2.96
C SER A 256 -19.55 3.67 3.71
N ASP A 257 -20.82 3.47 3.34
CA ASP A 257 -21.97 4.12 3.98
C ASP A 257 -22.28 3.54 5.35
N GLU A 258 -21.99 2.25 5.59
CA GLU A 258 -22.11 1.63 6.92
C GLU A 258 -21.05 2.15 7.88
N VAL A 259 -19.79 2.28 7.43
CA VAL A 259 -18.67 2.61 8.33
C VAL A 259 -18.39 4.10 8.46
N ASN A 260 -18.80 4.93 7.49
CA ASN A 260 -18.53 6.37 7.53
C ASN A 260 -19.81 7.17 7.80
N SER A 261 -19.84 7.89 8.92
CA SER A 261 -20.96 8.78 9.28
C SER A 261 -21.15 9.98 8.33
N ASN A 262 -20.12 10.36 7.57
CA ASN A 262 -20.17 11.44 6.59
C ASN A 262 -19.05 11.30 5.54
N TYR A 263 -19.13 12.12 4.49
CA TYR A 263 -18.15 12.12 3.40
C TYR A 263 -16.70 12.40 3.83
N TRP A 264 -16.47 13.25 4.82
CA TRP A 264 -15.12 13.59 5.27
C TRP A 264 -14.38 12.39 5.87
N ASN A 265 -15.13 11.43 6.42
CA ASN A 265 -14.56 10.20 6.95
C ASN A 265 -14.13 9.21 5.84
N GLN A 266 -14.60 9.41 4.61
CA GLN A 266 -14.18 8.61 3.44
C GLN A 266 -12.82 9.07 2.87
N ILE A 267 -12.39 10.30 3.19
CA ILE A 267 -11.14 10.88 2.70
C ILE A 267 -9.96 10.19 3.40
N ARG A 268 -9.04 9.67 2.60
CA ARG A 268 -7.81 8.99 3.06
C ARG A 268 -6.57 9.71 2.55
N PHE A 269 -5.45 9.49 3.20
CA PHE A 269 -4.18 10.10 2.78
C PHE A 269 -3.01 9.13 2.89
N THR A 270 -1.97 9.41 2.13
CA THR A 270 -0.69 8.71 2.19
C THR A 270 0.35 9.64 2.78
N LEU A 271 1.20 9.12 3.67
CA LEU A 271 2.35 9.87 4.18
C LEU A 271 3.55 8.95 4.34
N TYR A 272 4.44 8.95 3.34
CA TYR A 272 5.64 8.13 3.36
C TYR A 272 6.82 8.85 4.03
N LEU A 273 6.79 8.92 5.36
CA LEU A 273 7.87 9.56 6.14
C LEU A 273 9.25 8.94 5.89
N ASN A 274 9.30 7.63 5.63
CA ASN A 274 10.54 6.91 5.26
C ASN A 274 11.14 7.35 3.91
N LYS A 275 10.34 7.94 3.02
CA LYS A 275 10.80 8.52 1.74
C LYS A 275 11.24 9.98 1.89
N LEU A 276 10.88 10.65 2.99
CA LEU A 276 11.33 12.01 3.25
C LEU A 276 12.82 12.01 3.53
N ASN A 277 13.60 12.51 2.58
CA ASN A 277 14.96 12.95 2.85
C ASN A 277 14.90 14.46 3.17
N PRO A 278 15.00 14.88 4.44
CA PRO A 278 14.84 16.28 4.83
C PRO A 278 15.83 17.21 4.10
N PHE A 279 17.00 16.71 3.71
CA PHE A 279 18.02 17.47 2.97
C PHE A 279 17.74 17.62 1.47
N LYS A 280 16.80 16.84 0.91
CA LYS A 280 16.31 17.02 -0.47
C LYS A 280 15.10 17.94 -0.52
N LEU A 281 14.16 17.84 0.43
CA LEU A 281 13.00 18.73 0.49
C LEU A 281 13.39 20.21 0.63
N ALA A 282 14.38 20.51 1.48
CA ALA A 282 14.89 21.88 1.63
C ALA A 282 15.58 22.45 0.37
N ARG A 283 15.81 21.65 -0.67
CA ARG A 283 16.38 22.07 -1.96
C ARG A 283 15.34 22.18 -3.08
N GLU A 284 14.14 21.64 -2.88
CA GLU A 284 13.04 21.63 -3.85
C GLU A 284 11.90 22.60 -3.49
N LEU A 285 11.93 23.16 -2.26
CA LEU A 285 11.15 24.32 -1.81
C LEU A 285 11.90 25.62 -2.10
#